data_AF-A0A8T5GZP6-F1
#
_entry.id   AF-A0A8T5GZP6-F1
#
_cell.length_a   1.000
_cell.length_b   1.000
_cell.length_c   1.000
_cell.angle_alpha   90.00
_cell.angle_beta   90.00
_cell.angle_gamma   90.00
#
_symmetry.space_group_name_H-M   'P 1'
#
loop_
_entity.id
_entity.type
_entity.pdbx_description
1 polymer ?
#
loop_
_entity_poly.entity_id
_entity_poly.type
_entity_poly.pdbx_seq_one_letter_code
_entity_poly.pdbx_strand_id
1 'polypeptide(L)' 'MGHLKDIKKSYFSHLFGAWKMAFWFFLGSFRLILHGLIPNLDTEAGQDTVNHYNSPK' A
#
# COMPACT_ATOMS: atom_id res chain seq x y z
N MET A 1 20.49 4.96 13.80
CA MET A 1 19.31 4.16 13.41
C MET A 1 19.20 2.88 14.24
N GLY A 2 18.62 2.94 15.45
CA GLY A 2 18.33 1.72 16.24
C GLY A 2 17.29 0.83 15.55
N HIS A 3 16.19 1.44 15.06
CA HIS A 3 15.06 0.77 14.43
C HIS A 3 15.40 -0.15 13.23
N LEU A 4 16.43 0.19 12.44
CA LEU A 4 16.85 -0.65 11.31
C LEU A 4 17.43 -2.00 11.76
N LYS A 5 18.08 -2.03 12.93
CA LYS A 5 18.59 -3.28 13.54
C LYS A 5 17.43 -4.14 14.04
N ASP A 6 16.41 -3.51 14.63
CA ASP A 6 15.23 -4.20 15.17
C ASP A 6 14.45 -4.95 14.09
N ILE A 7 14.36 -4.36 12.89
CA ILE A 7 13.67 -4.96 11.74
C ILE A 7 14.60 -5.71 10.78
N LYS A 8 15.90 -5.81 11.10
CA LYS A 8 16.93 -6.48 10.29
C LYS A 8 16.97 -6.02 8.81
N LYS A 9 16.88 -4.71 8.54
CA LYS A 9 16.94 -4.14 7.17
C LYS A 9 18.09 -3.16 6.99
N SER A 10 18.69 -3.14 5.80
CA SER A 10 19.59 -2.04 5.40
C SER A 10 18.80 -0.76 5.15
N TYR A 11 19.46 0.40 5.22
CA TYR A 11 18.82 1.70 4.96
C TYR A 11 18.09 1.74 3.62
N PHE A 12 18.75 1.34 2.53
CA PHE A 12 18.14 1.35 1.20
C PHE A 12 16.99 0.34 1.08
N SER A 13 17.12 -0.87 1.65
CA SER A 13 16.01 -1.85 1.67
C SER A 13 14.79 -1.31 2.42
N HIS A 14 15.01 -0.61 3.53
CA HIS A 14 13.95 0.02 4.29
C HIS A 14 13.31 1.20 3.53
N LEU A 15 14.13 2.08 2.94
CA LEU A 15 13.67 3.24 2.18
C LEU A 15 12.85 2.83 0.95
N PHE A 16 13.35 1.90 0.14
CA PHE A 16 12.61 1.41 -1.03
C PHE A 16 11.32 0.68 -0.64
N GLY A 17 11.34 -0.05 0.48
CA GLY A 17 10.14 -0.64 1.05
C GLY A 17 9.10 0.41 1.43
N ALA A 18 9.52 1.48 2.13
CA ALA A 18 8.65 2.58 2.51
C ALA A 18 8.06 3.32 1.31
N TRP A 19 8.86 3.59 0.28
CA TRP A 19 8.37 4.23 -0.96
C TRP A 19 7.39 3.34 -1.72
N LYS A 20 7.63 2.04 -1.78
CA LYS A 20 6.68 1.09 -2.39
C LYS A 20 5.35 1.11 -1.63
N MET A 21 5.37 1.06 -0.30
CA MET A 21 4.16 1.19 0.52
C MET A 21 3.42 2.51 0.29
N ALA A 22 4.13 3.63 0.30
CA ALA A 22 3.54 4.94 0.05
C ALA A 22 2.86 5.01 -1.32
N PHE A 23 3.50 4.49 -2.37
CA PHE A 23 2.94 4.45 -3.73
C PHE A 23 1.64 3.67 -3.78
N TRP A 24 1.60 2.45 -3.23
CA TRP A 24 0.40 1.61 -3.30
C TRP A 24 -0.74 2.11 -2.43
N PHE A 25 -0.45 2.69 -1.26
CA PHE A 25 -1.49 3.34 -0.45
C PHE A 25 -2.05 4.60 -1.12
N PHE A 26 -1.21 5.38 -1.79
CA PHE A 26 -1.67 6.51 -2.58
C PHE A 26 -2.52 6.07 -3.77
N LEU A 27 -2.08 5.05 -4.51
CA LEU A 27 -2.85 4.51 -5.63
C LEU A 27 -4.19 3.94 -5.16
N GLY A 28 -4.20 3.20 -4.06
CA GLY A 28 -5.41 2.63 -3.47
C GLY A 28 -6.39 3.69 -2.96
N SER A 29 -5.91 4.75 -2.30
CA SER A 29 -6.77 5.86 -1.88
C SER A 29 -7.36 6.61 -3.06
N PHE A 30 -6.56 6.83 -4.12
CA PHE A 30 -7.03 7.42 -5.37
C PHE A 30 -8.12 6.58 -6.03
N ARG A 31 -7.92 5.25 -6.14
CA ARG A 31 -8.94 4.31 -6.65
C ARG A 31 -10.24 4.38 -5.84
N LEU A 32 -10.15 4.40 -4.51
CA LEU A 32 -11.32 4.51 -3.62
C LEU A 32 -12.08 5.82 -3.78
N ILE A 33 -11.37 6.95 -3.97
CA ILE A 33 -12.01 8.24 -4.25
C ILE A 33 -12.76 8.18 -5.58
N LEU A 34 -12.13 7.63 -6.64
CA LEU A 34 -12.79 7.46 -7.94
C LEU A 34 -14.00 6.54 -7.87
N HIS A 35 -13.90 5.41 -7.18
CA HIS A 35 -15.02 4.51 -6.93
C HIS A 35 -16.16 5.22 -6.18
N GLY A 36 -15.84 6.05 -5.18
CA GLY A 36 -16.84 6.87 -4.46
C GLY A 36 -17.57 7.88 -5.37
N LEU A 37 -16.92 8.38 -6.42
CA LEU A 37 -17.53 9.27 -7.42
C LEU A 37 -18.29 8.50 -8.51
N ILE A 38 -17.81 7.31 -8.89
CA ILE A 38 -18.41 6.45 -9.92
C ILE A 38 -18.49 5.02 -9.35
N PRO A 39 -19.57 4.65 -8.64
CA PRO A 39 -19.64 3.39 -7.89
C PRO A 39 -19.51 2.10 -8.71
N ASN A 40 -19.79 2.15 -10.00
CA ASN A 40 -19.64 0.99 -10.89
C ASN A 40 -18.24 0.87 -11.52
N LEU A 41 -17.37 1.85 -11.28
CA LEU A 41 -15.98 1.82 -11.69
C LEU A 41 -15.15 1.26 -10.52
N ASP A 42 -14.27 0.30 -10.83
CA ASP A 42 -13.28 -0.21 -9.89
C ASP A 42 -13.88 -0.71 -8.55
N THR A 43 -14.85 -1.63 -8.66
CA THR A 43 -15.67 -2.11 -7.53
C THR A 43 -14.88 -2.86 -6.46
N GLU A 44 -13.68 -3.33 -6.79
CA GLU A 44 -12.80 -4.06 -5.88
C GLU A 44 -11.66 -3.18 -5.32
N ALA A 45 -11.67 -1.86 -5.60
CA ALA A 45 -10.62 -0.90 -5.23
C ALA A 45 -10.09 -1.05 -3.79
N GLY A 46 -10.99 -1.13 -2.82
CA GLY A 46 -10.63 -1.25 -1.41
C GLY A 46 -10.01 -2.61 -1.07
N GLN A 47 -10.65 -3.69 -1.53
CA GLN A 47 -10.22 -5.07 -1.28
C GLN A 47 -8.84 -5.31 -1.89
N ASP A 48 -8.62 -4.91 -3.14
CA ASP A 48 -7.34 -5.04 -3.84
C ASP A 48 -6.21 -4.28 -3.13
N THR A 49 -6.49 -3.06 -2.69
CA THR A 49 -5.51 -2.22 -1.98
C THR A 49 -5.03 -2.89 -0.69
N VAL A 50 -5.96 -3.45 0.08
CA VAL A 50 -5.63 -4.17 1.32
C VAL A 50 -4.92 -5.49 1.01
N ASN A 51 -5.42 -6.25 0.04
CA ASN A 51 -4.85 -7.54 -0.32
C ASN A 51 -3.39 -7.42 -0.79
N HIS A 52 -3.00 -6.33 -1.45
CA HIS A 52 -1.59 -6.13 -1.86
C HIS A 52 -0.59 -6.27 -0.68
N TYR A 53 -0.99 -5.89 0.54
CA TYR A 53 -0.14 -5.98 1.74
C TYR A 53 -0.57 -7.04 2.75
N ASN A 54 -1.84 -7.43 2.74
CA ASN A 54 -2.42 -8.36 3.69
C ASN A 54 -3.42 -9.29 3.00
N SER A 55 -2.97 -10.00 1.96
CA SER A 55 -3.79 -11.00 1.28
C SER A 55 -4.34 -12.00 2.31
N PRO A 56 -5.65 -12.28 2.31
CA PRO A 56 -6.19 -13.39 3.07
C PRO A 56 -5.51 -14.69 2.65
N LYS A 57 -5.20 -15.55 3.63
CA LYS A 57 -4.58 -16.87 3.43
C LYS A 57 -5.57 -17.88 2.87
#